data_AF-A0A3N6LY78-F1
#
_entry.id   AF-A0A3N6LY78-F1
#
_cell.length_a   1.000
_cell.length_b   1.000
_cell.length_c   1.000
_cell.angle_alpha   90.00
_cell.angle_beta   90.00
_cell.angle_gamma   90.00
#
_symmetry.space_group_name_H-M   'P 1'
#
loop_
_entity.id
_entity.type
_entity.pdbx_description
1 polymer ?
#
loop_
_entity_poly.entity_id
_entity_poly.type
_entity_poly.pdbx_seq_one_letter_code
_entity_poly.pdbx_strand_id
1 'polypeptide(L)'
;MSADDTPNDPGGIDEDGIELKDDADSDGETDPTIELSQVFSEYEGEIRDAEHGGQAMQLALNAAADMAEVVAGLSDAETDQVQPMADAFLTDLADEHDSVRVGQVRTEFSNVIEKEERRQTLDAGDPDVFPALIEYRLEEVVKTVTTDQSSDEEATYTLKFDDGLELTVARGVLFDQQKLWERYTTATGKYPEMADPGQAWPEWVGQLIEPLEIENPETGQRTAAVNALWNTVKTATAYADAGDAVDFGGVWVDDEPPEYDEIWVMREDVAAITNRHEIEDRPLQLEIAARGGDSDGLPGDQVSRQHTVNGQMQTVWRLDAEFWPEPDEYIEEPEDAIDRVERDLDAADHDDEDDDDPIGRMGEYGGDPDEDDGENGGDGQ
;
A
#
# COMPACT_ATOMS: atom_id res chain seq x y z
N MET A 1 99.83 41.01 4.90
CA MET A 1 100.13 40.06 5.99
C MET A 1 98.79 39.89 6.70
N SER A 2 97.97 38.90 6.32
CA SER A 2 98.05 37.48 6.75
C SER A 2 97.89 37.38 8.27
N ALA A 3 97.02 36.60 8.89
CA ALA A 3 96.06 35.56 8.50
C ALA A 3 95.04 35.50 9.68
N ASP A 4 93.76 35.20 9.47
CA ASP A 4 93.17 33.85 9.61
C ASP A 4 93.43 33.19 10.98
N ASP A 5 92.39 33.07 11.83
CA ASP A 5 91.93 31.78 12.38
C ASP A 5 90.68 32.00 13.25
N THR A 6 89.65 31.20 13.00
CA THR A 6 88.44 31.04 13.85
C THR A 6 88.65 29.78 14.70
N PRO A 7 88.04 29.61 15.89
CA PRO A 7 86.86 28.71 15.92
C PRO A 7 85.84 28.93 17.06
N ASN A 8 84.63 28.42 16.76
CA ASN A 8 83.62 27.77 17.63
C ASN A 8 82.67 28.56 18.57
N ASP A 9 81.43 28.64 18.06
CA ASP A 9 80.06 28.67 18.62
C ASP A 9 79.80 27.60 19.73
N PRO A 10 78.80 27.69 20.64
CA PRO A 10 77.36 27.61 20.33
C PRO A 10 76.39 28.50 21.14
N GLY A 11 75.26 28.86 20.53
CA GLY A 11 73.98 28.97 21.26
C GLY A 11 73.19 30.26 21.06
N GLY A 12 72.76 30.52 19.81
CA GLY A 12 71.62 31.39 19.52
C GLY A 12 70.32 30.75 20.00
N ILE A 13 69.39 31.59 20.44
CA ILE A 13 68.11 31.21 21.05
C ILE A 13 67.06 31.23 19.93
N ASP A 14 66.63 30.04 19.50
CA ASP A 14 65.47 29.82 18.61
C ASP A 14 64.18 30.15 19.40
N GLU A 15 63.25 30.94 18.85
CA GLU A 15 62.16 30.54 17.95
C GLU A 15 61.17 29.52 18.55
N ASP A 16 59.89 29.82 18.34
CA ASP A 16 58.66 29.04 18.56
C ASP A 16 57.88 29.13 19.88
N GLY A 17 56.59 29.42 19.69
CA GLY A 17 55.55 29.41 20.71
C GLY A 17 54.22 30.04 20.28
N ILE A 18 53.97 30.23 18.98
CA ILE A 18 52.63 30.45 18.42
C ILE A 18 52.35 29.24 17.56
N GLU A 19 51.49 28.34 18.03
CA GLU A 19 50.92 27.27 17.21
C GLU A 19 50.09 27.92 16.10
N LEU A 20 50.69 28.05 14.92
CA LEU A 20 49.98 28.05 13.65
C LEU A 20 49.47 26.63 13.44
N LYS A 21 48.15 26.43 13.58
CA LYS A 21 47.48 25.29 12.98
C LYS A 21 47.15 25.66 11.55
N ASP A 22 48.13 25.47 10.68
CA ASP A 22 47.92 25.37 9.24
C ASP A 22 47.40 23.98 8.90
N ASP A 23 46.50 23.98 7.92
CA ASP A 23 46.15 22.89 7.00
C ASP A 23 45.37 21.70 7.56
N ALA A 24 44.04 21.88 7.59
CA ALA A 24 43.13 20.81 7.20
C ALA A 24 42.61 21.14 5.80
N ASP A 25 42.90 20.25 4.86
CA ASP A 25 42.49 20.25 3.46
C ASP A 25 41.05 20.76 3.25
N SER A 26 40.90 21.97 2.72
CA SER A 26 39.66 22.43 2.09
C SER A 26 39.82 22.20 0.59
N ASP A 27 39.11 21.18 0.10
CA ASP A 27 38.93 20.92 -1.33
C ASP A 27 38.24 22.13 -1.98
N GLY A 28 38.99 23.17 -2.39
CA GLY A 28 38.60 24.14 -3.42
C GLY A 28 37.23 24.82 -3.32
N GLU A 29 36.59 24.86 -2.15
CA GLU A 29 35.25 25.41 -1.96
C GLU A 29 35.40 26.91 -1.71
N THR A 30 35.00 27.72 -2.68
CA THR A 30 35.05 29.18 -2.57
C THR A 30 34.09 29.62 -1.46
N ASP A 31 34.53 30.55 -0.61
CA ASP A 31 33.67 31.15 0.42
C ASP A 31 32.38 31.72 -0.22
N PRO A 32 31.18 31.32 0.23
CA PRO A 32 29.90 31.76 -0.35
C PRO A 32 29.71 33.27 -0.37
N THR A 33 30.31 33.99 0.59
CA THR A 33 30.28 35.45 0.62
C THR A 33 31.13 36.05 -0.50
N ILE A 34 32.22 35.39 -0.88
CA ILE A 34 33.06 35.78 -2.01
C ILE A 34 32.32 35.51 -3.32
N GLU A 35 31.66 34.36 -3.46
CA GLU A 35 30.89 34.03 -4.67
C GLU A 35 29.75 35.02 -4.89
N LEU A 36 28.93 35.31 -3.87
CA LEU A 36 27.89 36.34 -3.98
C LEU A 36 28.45 37.72 -4.36
N SER A 37 29.61 38.10 -3.81
CA SER A 37 30.24 39.38 -4.14
C SER A 37 30.70 39.42 -5.60
N GLN A 38 31.15 38.28 -6.15
CA GLN A 38 31.53 38.17 -7.55
C GLN A 38 30.32 38.31 -8.47
N VAL A 39 29.23 37.57 -8.20
CA VAL A 39 27.96 37.68 -8.95
C VAL A 39 27.43 39.12 -8.91
N PHE A 40 27.42 39.76 -7.74
CA PHE A 40 27.02 41.16 -7.61
C PHE A 40 27.88 42.08 -8.50
N SER A 41 29.19 41.96 -8.42
CA SER A 41 30.14 42.83 -9.15
C SER A 41 30.04 42.65 -10.66
N GLU A 42 29.73 41.44 -11.13
CA GLU A 42 29.50 41.15 -12.55
C GLU A 42 28.28 41.89 -13.08
N TYR A 43 27.15 41.78 -12.39
CA TYR A 43 25.88 42.33 -12.88
C TYR A 43 25.65 43.82 -12.58
N GLU A 44 26.26 44.38 -11.52
CA GLU A 44 26.08 45.78 -11.12
C GLU A 44 26.40 46.75 -12.27
N GLY A 45 27.53 46.54 -12.95
CA GLY A 45 27.94 47.37 -14.08
C GLY A 45 27.00 47.22 -15.29
N GLU A 46 26.60 45.98 -15.60
CA GLU A 46 25.76 45.70 -16.77
C GLU A 46 24.33 46.24 -16.61
N ILE A 47 23.78 46.20 -15.40
CA ILE A 47 22.45 46.73 -15.09
C ILE A 47 22.45 48.27 -15.19
N ARG A 48 23.49 48.91 -14.65
CA ARG A 48 23.66 50.37 -14.70
C ARG A 48 23.80 50.89 -16.13
N ASP A 49 24.54 50.17 -16.96
CA ASP A 49 24.82 50.55 -18.36
C ASP A 49 23.76 50.04 -19.37
N ALA A 50 22.70 49.38 -18.90
CA ALA A 50 21.66 48.82 -19.76
C ALA A 50 20.96 49.90 -20.61
N GLU A 51 20.72 49.60 -21.89
CA GLU A 51 20.17 50.58 -22.84
C GLU A 51 18.70 50.91 -22.59
N HIS A 52 17.96 49.95 -22.03
CA HIS A 52 16.54 50.10 -21.75
C HIS A 52 16.10 49.21 -20.58
N GLY A 53 14.99 49.59 -19.94
CA GLY A 53 14.58 48.94 -18.70
C GLY A 53 14.25 47.45 -18.79
N GLY A 54 13.81 46.96 -19.96
CA GLY A 54 13.63 45.52 -20.16
C GLY A 54 14.93 44.70 -20.08
N GLN A 55 16.06 45.29 -20.48
CA GLN A 55 17.37 44.64 -20.43
C GLN A 55 17.90 44.68 -18.99
N ALA A 56 17.83 45.85 -18.34
CA ALA A 56 18.19 46.00 -16.92
C ALA A 56 17.43 44.99 -16.05
N MET A 57 16.12 44.85 -16.28
CA MET A 57 15.30 43.89 -15.55
C MET A 57 15.73 42.44 -15.80
N GLN A 58 16.02 42.05 -17.05
CA GLN A 58 16.48 40.69 -17.35
C GLN A 58 17.83 40.39 -16.69
N LEU A 59 18.77 41.33 -16.72
CA LEU A 59 20.06 41.20 -16.06
C LEU A 59 19.91 41.05 -14.54
N ALA A 60 19.02 41.83 -13.93
CA ALA A 60 18.72 41.72 -12.50
C ALA A 60 18.05 40.37 -12.13
N LEU A 61 17.21 39.80 -13.01
CA LEU A 61 16.66 38.47 -12.81
C LEU A 61 17.72 37.37 -12.93
N ASN A 62 18.64 37.50 -13.89
CA ASN A 62 19.77 36.56 -14.02
C ASN A 62 20.68 36.64 -12.78
N ALA A 63 21.01 37.84 -12.32
CA ALA A 63 21.78 38.03 -11.09
C ALA A 63 21.10 37.39 -9.87
N ALA A 64 19.77 37.53 -9.77
CA ALA A 64 18.99 36.89 -8.71
C ALA A 64 19.05 35.36 -8.79
N ALA A 65 18.99 34.78 -9.99
CA ALA A 65 19.11 33.34 -10.17
C ALA A 65 20.50 32.83 -9.76
N ASP A 66 21.57 33.48 -10.22
CA ASP A 66 22.95 33.09 -9.90
C ASP A 66 23.24 33.23 -8.40
N MET A 67 22.75 34.29 -7.75
CA MET A 67 22.87 34.43 -6.29
C MET A 67 22.06 33.38 -5.53
N ALA A 68 20.90 33.00 -6.05
CA ALA A 68 20.06 31.97 -5.44
C ALA A 68 20.69 30.58 -5.54
N GLU A 69 21.38 30.26 -6.64
CA GLU A 69 22.14 29.01 -6.76
C GLU A 69 23.25 28.90 -5.71
N VAL A 70 23.97 30.00 -5.44
CA VAL A 70 24.98 30.04 -4.36
C VAL A 70 24.34 29.77 -3.00
N VAL A 71 23.22 30.41 -2.69
CA VAL A 71 22.56 30.28 -1.37
C VAL A 71 21.89 28.93 -1.19
N ALA A 72 21.27 28.38 -2.24
CA ALA A 72 20.57 27.12 -2.14
C ALA A 72 21.51 25.95 -1.77
N GLY A 73 22.79 26.01 -2.15
CA GLY A 73 23.78 24.98 -1.81
C GLY A 73 24.26 24.97 -0.35
N LEU A 74 23.84 25.94 0.46
CA LEU A 74 24.35 26.15 1.81
C LEU A 74 23.58 25.36 2.87
N SER A 75 24.23 25.04 3.99
CA SER A 75 23.53 24.54 5.16
C SER A 75 22.68 25.64 5.83
N ASP A 76 21.66 25.26 6.61
CA ASP A 76 20.79 26.20 7.35
C ASP A 76 21.58 27.29 8.10
N ALA A 77 22.69 26.89 8.75
CA ALA A 77 23.53 27.79 9.55
C ALA A 77 24.34 28.77 8.71
N GLU A 78 24.68 28.41 7.47
CA GLU A 78 25.36 29.25 6.49
C GLU A 78 24.37 30.16 5.78
N THR A 79 23.21 29.64 5.40
CA THR A 79 22.09 30.41 4.84
C THR A 79 21.71 31.57 5.77
N ASP A 80 21.56 31.32 7.08
CA ASP A 80 21.26 32.37 8.07
C ASP A 80 22.30 33.51 8.09
N GLN A 81 23.57 33.22 7.75
CA GLN A 81 24.65 34.20 7.72
C GLN A 81 24.71 34.94 6.38
N VAL A 82 24.42 34.24 5.28
CA VAL A 82 24.64 34.72 3.91
C VAL A 82 23.38 35.38 3.31
N GLN A 83 22.19 34.92 3.69
CA GLN A 83 20.91 35.45 3.20
C GLN A 83 20.75 36.97 3.37
N PRO A 84 21.12 37.60 4.51
CA PRO A 84 21.03 39.05 4.66
C PRO A 84 21.93 39.82 3.68
N MET A 85 23.05 39.23 3.25
CA MET A 85 23.97 39.82 2.29
C MET A 85 23.41 39.72 0.88
N ALA A 86 22.85 38.56 0.50
CA ALA A 86 22.12 38.41 -0.76
C ALA A 86 20.95 39.42 -0.86
N ASP A 87 20.14 39.54 0.20
CA ASP A 87 19.03 40.50 0.24
C ASP A 87 19.47 41.96 0.05
N ALA A 88 20.62 42.33 0.62
CA ALA A 88 21.22 43.65 0.44
C ALA A 88 21.65 43.85 -1.02
N PHE A 89 22.39 42.91 -1.60
CA PHE A 89 22.83 42.98 -2.98
C PHE A 89 21.68 43.04 -3.99
N LEU A 90 20.62 42.25 -3.82
CA LEU A 90 19.44 42.33 -4.69
C LEU A 90 18.73 43.69 -4.60
N THR A 91 18.80 44.34 -3.44
CA THR A 91 18.26 45.70 -3.25
C THR A 91 19.13 46.72 -3.97
N ASP A 92 20.44 46.63 -3.79
CA ASP A 92 21.41 47.52 -4.44
C ASP A 92 21.34 47.39 -5.96
N LEU A 93 21.29 46.16 -6.51
CA LEU A 93 21.12 45.92 -7.96
C LEU A 93 19.82 46.51 -8.52
N ALA A 94 18.74 46.49 -7.74
CA ALA A 94 17.48 47.09 -8.16
C ALA A 94 17.53 48.63 -8.16
N ASP A 95 18.31 49.22 -7.26
CA ASP A 95 18.51 50.67 -7.17
C ASP A 95 19.43 51.22 -8.27
N GLU A 96 20.24 50.37 -8.92
CA GLU A 96 21.13 50.77 -10.03
C GLU A 96 20.38 51.27 -11.27
N HIS A 97 19.12 50.87 -11.46
CA HIS A 97 18.31 51.34 -12.58
C HIS A 97 16.83 51.46 -12.20
N ASP A 98 16.26 52.66 -12.38
CA ASP A 98 14.86 53.06 -12.07
C ASP A 98 13.74 52.13 -12.58
N SER A 99 14.04 51.23 -13.51
CA SER A 99 13.07 50.34 -14.15
C SER A 99 13.04 48.95 -13.54
N VAL A 100 14.06 48.59 -12.77
CA VAL A 100 14.16 47.32 -12.06
C VAL A 100 13.32 47.41 -10.80
N ARG A 101 12.53 46.37 -10.52
CA ARG A 101 11.69 46.29 -9.34
C ARG A 101 12.23 45.25 -8.39
N VAL A 102 12.75 45.69 -7.24
CA VAL A 102 13.29 44.80 -6.20
C VAL A 102 12.31 43.69 -5.81
N GLY A 103 11.00 43.95 -5.80
CA GLY A 103 9.99 42.93 -5.50
C GLY A 103 9.99 41.76 -6.50
N GLN A 104 10.20 42.03 -7.79
CA GLN A 104 10.27 40.98 -8.81
C GLN A 104 11.59 40.22 -8.76
N VAL A 105 12.69 40.93 -8.52
CA VAL A 105 14.04 40.35 -8.35
C VAL A 105 14.06 39.39 -7.15
N ARG A 106 13.49 39.81 -6.01
CA ARG A 106 13.37 38.95 -4.82
C ARG A 106 12.43 37.76 -5.03
N THR A 107 11.31 37.94 -5.74
CA THR A 107 10.45 36.80 -6.10
C THR A 107 11.23 35.78 -6.91
N GLU A 108 12.01 36.21 -7.90
CA GLU A 108 12.82 35.29 -8.71
C GLU A 108 13.87 34.56 -7.86
N PHE A 109 14.60 35.29 -7.02
CA PHE A 109 15.56 34.70 -6.09
C PHE A 109 14.93 33.61 -5.22
N SER A 110 13.77 33.88 -4.60
CA SER A 110 13.06 32.87 -3.79
C SER A 110 12.57 31.68 -4.63
N ASN A 111 12.07 31.91 -5.84
CA ASN A 111 11.63 30.83 -6.73
C ASN A 111 12.79 29.89 -7.10
N VAL A 112 13.98 30.45 -7.33
CA VAL A 112 15.18 29.68 -7.68
C VAL A 112 15.68 28.89 -6.46
N ILE A 113 15.69 29.48 -5.26
CA ILE A 113 15.99 28.72 -4.02
C ILE A 113 15.03 27.54 -3.87
N GLU A 114 13.71 27.78 -3.93
CA GLU A 114 12.73 26.70 -3.80
C GLU A 114 12.87 25.62 -4.88
N LYS A 115 13.33 25.99 -6.08
CA LYS A 115 13.62 25.04 -7.16
C LYS A 115 14.87 24.22 -6.84
N GLU A 116 15.92 24.86 -6.37
CA GLU A 116 17.20 24.23 -6.06
C GLU A 116 17.13 23.33 -4.83
N GLU A 117 16.44 23.76 -3.77
CA GLU A 117 16.15 22.91 -2.61
C GLU A 117 15.38 21.64 -3.03
N ARG A 118 14.39 21.78 -3.92
CA ARG A 118 13.69 20.63 -4.51
C ARG A 118 14.63 19.75 -5.32
N ARG A 119 15.50 20.34 -6.16
CA ARG A 119 16.48 19.60 -6.97
C ARG A 119 17.45 18.80 -6.09
N GLN A 120 17.87 19.34 -4.95
CA GLN A 120 18.74 18.66 -4.00
C GLN A 120 18.10 17.45 -3.33
N THR A 121 16.76 17.37 -3.30
CA THR A 121 16.08 16.15 -2.85
C THR A 121 16.20 15.00 -3.85
N LEU A 122 16.54 15.27 -5.12
CA LEU A 122 16.64 14.28 -6.17
C LEU A 122 18.05 13.67 -6.22
N ASP A 123 18.17 12.45 -6.75
CA ASP A 123 19.49 11.85 -6.92
C ASP A 123 20.24 12.54 -8.06
N ALA A 124 21.58 12.56 -7.98
CA ALA A 124 22.40 13.15 -9.03
C ALA A 124 22.12 12.50 -10.40
N GLY A 125 21.65 13.31 -11.35
CA GLY A 125 21.29 12.86 -12.71
C GLY A 125 19.80 12.58 -12.91
N ASP A 126 18.99 12.63 -11.86
CA ASP A 126 17.53 12.55 -11.98
C ASP A 126 16.96 13.78 -12.70
N PRO A 127 15.97 13.58 -13.59
CA PRO A 127 15.18 14.68 -14.10
C PRO A 127 14.49 15.45 -12.97
N ASP A 128 14.53 16.78 -13.04
CA ASP A 128 13.90 17.69 -12.09
C ASP A 128 12.38 17.78 -12.26
N VAL A 129 11.85 17.28 -13.38
CA VAL A 129 10.43 17.31 -13.76
C VAL A 129 9.80 15.93 -13.61
N PHE A 130 8.65 15.85 -12.91
CA PHE A 130 8.02 14.58 -12.52
C PHE A 130 7.67 13.64 -13.69
N PRO A 131 7.01 14.07 -14.78
CA PRO A 131 6.83 13.21 -15.95
C PRO A 131 8.14 12.61 -16.49
N ALA A 132 9.19 13.43 -16.64
CA ALA A 132 10.48 12.96 -17.15
C ALA A 132 11.16 12.00 -16.15
N LEU A 133 11.01 12.24 -14.85
CA LEU A 133 11.52 11.36 -13.80
C LEU A 133 10.87 9.98 -13.85
N ILE A 134 9.54 9.91 -13.99
CA ILE A 134 8.84 8.63 -14.11
C ILE A 134 9.27 7.91 -15.39
N GLU A 135 9.31 8.60 -16.53
CA GLU A 135 9.76 8.00 -17.79
C GLU A 135 11.20 7.47 -17.71
N TYR A 136 12.06 8.17 -16.97
CA TYR A 136 13.45 7.77 -16.77
C TYR A 136 13.61 6.56 -15.85
N ARG A 137 12.83 6.50 -14.77
CA ARG A 137 13.03 5.56 -13.65
C ARG A 137 12.09 4.34 -13.69
N LEU A 138 10.94 4.42 -14.34
CA LEU A 138 9.95 3.35 -14.34
C LEU A 138 10.40 2.17 -15.22
N GLU A 139 10.53 0.99 -14.62
CA GLU A 139 10.99 -0.22 -15.32
C GLU A 139 9.87 -1.22 -15.63
N GLU A 140 8.92 -1.37 -14.71
CA GLU A 140 7.88 -2.39 -14.81
C GLU A 140 6.58 -1.91 -14.18
N VAL A 141 5.45 -2.26 -14.79
CA VAL A 141 4.12 -2.00 -14.26
C VAL A 141 3.35 -3.30 -14.16
N VAL A 142 3.03 -3.74 -12.95
CA VAL A 142 2.16 -4.90 -12.74
C VAL A 142 0.74 -4.40 -12.53
N LYS A 143 -0.14 -4.72 -13.48
CA LYS A 143 -1.57 -4.43 -13.36
C LYS A 143 -2.27 -5.67 -12.81
N THR A 144 -2.73 -5.56 -11.59
CA THR A 144 -3.56 -6.60 -10.97
C THR A 144 -5.02 -6.30 -11.27
N VAL A 145 -5.64 -7.18 -12.07
CA VAL A 145 -7.07 -7.14 -12.35
C VAL A 145 -7.73 -8.24 -11.52
N THR A 146 -8.60 -7.83 -10.60
CA THR A 146 -9.41 -8.76 -9.80
C THR A 146 -10.58 -9.28 -10.63
N THR A 147 -10.94 -10.55 -10.46
CA THR A 147 -12.13 -11.15 -11.09
C THR A 147 -13.47 -10.68 -10.51
N ASP A 148 -13.46 -9.80 -9.52
CA ASP A 148 -14.68 -9.27 -8.86
C ASP A 148 -15.46 -8.38 -9.84
N GLN A 149 -16.76 -8.65 -9.98
CA GLN A 149 -17.64 -8.04 -10.97
C GLN A 149 -18.38 -6.79 -10.47
N SER A 150 -18.53 -6.59 -9.16
CA SER A 150 -19.30 -5.46 -8.64
C SER A 150 -18.50 -4.17 -8.43
N SER A 151 -18.70 -3.26 -9.39
CA SER A 151 -18.45 -1.81 -9.45
C SER A 151 -17.00 -1.29 -9.39
N ASP A 152 -16.64 -0.67 -10.52
CA ASP A 152 -15.50 0.20 -10.80
C ASP A 152 -14.12 -0.45 -10.70
N GLU A 153 -13.72 -1.13 -11.79
CA GLU A 153 -12.33 -1.42 -12.19
C GLU A 153 -11.32 -1.25 -11.03
N GLU A 154 -11.33 -2.18 -10.06
CA GLU A 154 -10.38 -2.23 -8.94
C GLU A 154 -9.00 -2.69 -9.44
N ALA A 155 -8.60 -2.25 -10.63
CA ALA A 155 -7.27 -2.45 -11.14
C ALA A 155 -6.31 -1.68 -10.24
N THR A 156 -5.47 -2.43 -9.54
CA THR A 156 -4.34 -1.89 -8.83
C THR A 156 -3.11 -2.02 -9.72
N TYR A 157 -2.28 -0.99 -9.68
CA TYR A 157 -1.07 -0.89 -10.47
C TYR A 157 0.09 -0.83 -9.49
N THR A 158 1.01 -1.77 -9.62
CA THR A 158 2.27 -1.77 -8.90
C THR A 158 3.36 -1.28 -9.84
N LEU A 159 3.83 -0.06 -9.60
CA LEU A 159 4.90 0.60 -10.34
C LEU A 159 6.24 0.24 -9.71
N LYS A 160 7.16 -0.32 -10.49
CA LYS A 160 8.53 -0.62 -10.05
C LYS A 160 9.52 0.29 -10.74
N PHE A 161 10.35 0.93 -9.95
CA PHE A 161 11.38 1.85 -10.41
C PHE A 161 12.77 1.21 -10.27
N ASP A 162 13.72 1.65 -11.09
CA ASP A 162 15.10 1.13 -11.14
C ASP A 162 15.90 1.35 -9.84
N ASP A 163 15.46 2.31 -9.01
CA ASP A 163 16.02 2.62 -7.69
C ASP A 163 15.51 1.67 -6.59
N GLY A 164 14.65 0.72 -6.97
CA GLY A 164 14.04 -0.27 -6.07
C GLY A 164 12.77 0.24 -5.37
N LEU A 165 12.30 1.44 -5.68
CA LEU A 165 10.99 1.90 -5.22
C LEU A 165 9.89 1.05 -5.86
N GLU A 166 8.93 0.62 -5.02
CA GLU A 166 7.71 -0.04 -5.47
C GLU A 166 6.50 0.73 -4.94
N LEU A 167 5.60 1.13 -5.84
CA LEU A 167 4.39 1.88 -5.51
C LEU A 167 3.15 1.16 -6.00
N THR A 168 2.34 0.66 -5.08
CA THR A 168 1.00 0.14 -5.39
C THR A 168 -0.05 1.24 -5.29
N VAL A 169 -0.73 1.52 -6.40
CA VAL A 169 -1.74 2.58 -6.52
C VAL A 169 -2.99 2.08 -7.22
N ALA A 170 -4.15 2.64 -6.86
CA ALA A 170 -5.37 2.40 -7.61
C ALA A 170 -5.32 3.12 -8.97
N ARG A 171 -6.08 2.62 -9.97
CA ARG A 171 -6.21 3.27 -11.28
C ARG A 171 -6.49 4.77 -11.19
N GLY A 172 -7.43 5.19 -10.35
CA GLY A 172 -7.78 6.62 -10.20
C GLY A 172 -6.69 7.50 -9.58
N VAL A 173 -5.64 6.91 -9.01
CA VAL A 173 -4.43 7.60 -8.55
C VAL A 173 -3.40 7.64 -9.67
N LEU A 174 -3.19 6.54 -10.41
CA LEU A 174 -2.24 6.48 -11.53
C LEU A 174 -2.58 7.50 -12.63
N PHE A 175 -3.85 7.59 -13.01
CA PHE A 175 -4.33 8.47 -14.07
C PHE A 175 -4.63 9.90 -13.60
N ASP A 176 -4.19 10.27 -12.39
CA ASP A 176 -4.31 11.60 -11.82
C ASP A 176 -2.92 12.09 -11.40
N GLN A 177 -2.34 13.02 -12.18
CA GLN A 177 -0.96 13.47 -12.02
C GLN A 177 -0.66 13.93 -10.60
N GLN A 178 -1.57 14.72 -10.03
CA GLN A 178 -1.38 15.29 -8.71
C GLN A 178 -1.37 14.18 -7.65
N LYS A 179 -2.33 13.24 -7.71
CA LYS A 179 -2.38 12.15 -6.74
C LYS A 179 -1.18 11.22 -6.84
N LEU A 180 -0.72 10.91 -8.06
CA LEU A 180 0.48 10.09 -8.22
C LEU A 180 1.73 10.80 -7.70
N TRP A 181 1.86 12.10 -8.00
CA TRP A 181 2.95 12.92 -7.48
C TRP A 181 2.96 12.94 -5.94
N GLU A 182 1.81 13.18 -5.31
CA GLU A 182 1.69 13.17 -3.84
C GLU A 182 2.10 11.81 -3.25
N ARG A 183 1.74 10.70 -3.91
CA ARG A 183 2.15 9.35 -3.48
C ARG A 183 3.65 9.13 -3.63
N TYR A 184 4.23 9.56 -4.75
CA TYR A 184 5.65 9.43 -5.02
C TYR A 184 6.48 10.23 -4.00
N THR A 185 6.16 11.51 -3.80
CA THR A 185 6.90 12.39 -2.88
C THR A 185 6.77 11.94 -1.42
N THR A 186 5.59 11.43 -1.03
CA THR A 186 5.39 10.84 0.30
C THR A 186 6.24 9.60 0.51
N ALA A 187 6.41 8.76 -0.52
CA ALA A 187 7.16 7.51 -0.41
C ALA A 187 8.68 7.72 -0.44
N THR A 188 9.15 8.68 -1.23
CA THR A 188 10.58 8.87 -1.48
C THR A 188 11.20 10.02 -0.69
N GLY A 189 10.40 11.00 -0.27
CA GLY A 189 10.89 12.29 0.24
C GLY A 189 11.51 13.17 -0.85
N LYS A 190 11.39 12.78 -2.12
CA LYS A 190 11.89 13.52 -3.29
C LYS A 190 10.77 14.41 -3.85
N TYR A 191 11.10 15.64 -4.26
CA TYR A 191 10.12 16.65 -4.68
C TYR A 191 10.38 17.19 -6.09
N PRO A 192 10.20 16.37 -7.15
CA PRO A 192 10.32 16.84 -8.52
C PRO A 192 9.22 17.86 -8.85
N GLU A 193 9.48 18.74 -9.81
CA GLU A 193 8.54 19.74 -10.28
C GLU A 193 7.34 19.09 -10.99
N MET A 194 6.13 19.52 -10.59
CA MET A 194 4.92 19.21 -11.34
C MET A 194 4.85 20.12 -12.58
N ALA A 195 5.28 19.61 -13.73
CA ALA A 195 5.10 20.26 -15.02
C ALA A 195 4.05 19.53 -15.87
N ASP A 196 3.45 20.25 -16.81
CA ASP A 196 2.58 19.68 -17.83
C ASP A 196 3.44 18.85 -18.81
N PRO A 197 3.12 17.57 -19.05
CA PRO A 197 3.84 16.74 -20.03
C PRO A 197 3.61 17.17 -21.49
N GLY A 198 2.82 18.23 -21.76
CA GLY A 198 2.54 18.75 -23.10
C GLY A 198 1.41 17.99 -23.82
N GLN A 199 0.85 16.98 -23.15
CA GLN A 199 -0.36 16.26 -23.54
C GLN A 199 -1.18 15.92 -22.29
N ALA A 200 -2.42 15.46 -22.46
CA ALA A 200 -3.25 15.12 -21.30
C ALA A 200 -2.61 13.98 -20.49
N TRP A 201 -2.44 14.17 -19.19
CA TRP A 201 -1.79 13.19 -18.30
C TRP A 201 -2.32 11.75 -18.47
N PRO A 202 -3.64 11.48 -18.53
CA PRO A 202 -4.12 10.11 -18.68
C PRO A 202 -3.66 9.43 -19.98
N GLU A 203 -3.53 10.19 -21.06
CA GLU A 203 -3.03 9.70 -22.35
C GLU A 203 -1.52 9.45 -22.28
N TRP A 204 -0.77 10.37 -21.65
CA TRP A 204 0.67 10.23 -21.47
C TRP A 204 1.05 9.03 -20.61
N VAL A 205 0.47 8.92 -19.43
CA VAL A 205 0.79 7.80 -18.53
C VAL A 205 0.35 6.47 -19.13
N GLY A 206 -0.78 6.45 -19.86
CA GLY A 206 -1.22 5.26 -20.59
C GLY A 206 -0.21 4.78 -21.63
N GLN A 207 0.31 5.69 -22.46
CA GLN A 207 1.34 5.36 -23.46
C GLN A 207 2.66 4.92 -22.83
N LEU A 208 3.02 5.49 -21.68
CA LEU A 208 4.24 5.14 -20.96
C LEU A 208 4.15 3.72 -20.37
N ILE A 209 3.03 3.38 -19.73
CA ILE A 209 2.89 2.10 -19.03
C ILE A 209 2.53 0.95 -19.96
N GLU A 210 1.82 1.18 -21.08
CA GLU A 210 1.39 0.12 -22.02
C GLU A 210 2.51 -0.86 -22.42
N PRO A 211 3.73 -0.41 -22.80
CA PRO A 211 4.82 -1.34 -23.12
C PRO A 211 5.46 -2.02 -21.89
N LEU A 212 5.25 -1.50 -20.69
CA LEU A 212 5.80 -2.00 -19.42
C LEU A 212 4.79 -2.85 -18.63
N GLU A 213 3.53 -2.89 -19.08
CA GLU A 213 2.41 -3.49 -18.37
C GLU A 213 2.47 -5.03 -18.45
N ILE A 214 2.48 -5.66 -17.27
CA ILE A 214 2.30 -7.10 -17.09
C ILE A 214 0.96 -7.30 -16.38
N GLU A 215 0.02 -7.96 -17.04
CA GLU A 215 -1.26 -8.29 -16.43
C GLU A 215 -1.12 -9.50 -15.51
N ASN A 216 -1.47 -9.33 -14.23
CA ASN A 216 -1.57 -10.39 -13.24
C ASN A 216 -3.04 -10.60 -12.86
N PRO A 217 -3.73 -11.62 -13.42
CA PRO A 217 -5.10 -11.90 -13.05
C PRO A 217 -5.14 -12.54 -11.64
N GLU A 218 -5.76 -11.86 -10.69
CA GLU A 218 -5.95 -12.39 -9.33
C GLU A 218 -7.44 -12.69 -9.08
N THR A 219 -7.70 -13.81 -8.39
CA THR A 219 -9.05 -14.09 -7.92
C THR A 219 -9.34 -13.13 -6.77
N GLY A 220 -10.25 -12.19 -6.99
CA GLY A 220 -10.64 -11.22 -5.96
C GLY A 220 -11.32 -11.89 -4.77
N GLN A 221 -11.32 -11.22 -3.63
CA GLN A 221 -11.87 -11.75 -2.38
C GLN A 221 -13.37 -12.05 -2.51
N ARG A 222 -14.13 -11.24 -3.28
CA ARG A 222 -15.56 -11.47 -3.49
C ARG A 222 -15.79 -12.68 -4.38
N THR A 223 -14.99 -12.86 -5.43
CA THR A 223 -15.02 -14.07 -6.27
C THR A 223 -14.69 -15.32 -5.45
N ALA A 224 -13.66 -15.25 -4.61
CA ALA A 224 -13.30 -16.36 -3.72
C ALA A 224 -14.45 -16.70 -2.75
N ALA A 225 -15.12 -15.69 -2.20
CA ALA A 225 -16.29 -15.86 -1.35
C ALA A 225 -17.50 -16.45 -2.10
N VAL A 226 -17.77 -16.04 -3.34
CA VAL A 226 -18.80 -16.66 -4.19
C VAL A 226 -18.48 -18.13 -4.44
N ASN A 227 -17.23 -18.46 -4.75
CA ASN A 227 -16.80 -19.85 -4.94
C ASN A 227 -16.89 -20.68 -3.64
N ALA A 228 -16.66 -20.06 -2.48
CA ALA A 228 -16.84 -20.71 -1.19
C ALA A 228 -18.32 -20.98 -0.88
N LEU A 229 -19.20 -20.02 -1.18
CA LEU A 229 -20.65 -20.21 -1.10
C LEU A 229 -21.11 -21.30 -2.05
N TRP A 230 -20.55 -21.35 -3.26
CA TRP A 230 -20.87 -22.36 -4.27
C TRP A 230 -20.56 -23.76 -3.76
N ASN A 231 -19.37 -23.93 -3.19
CA ASN A 231 -18.98 -25.20 -2.59
C ASN A 231 -19.85 -25.54 -1.38
N THR A 232 -20.23 -24.56 -0.57
CA THR A 232 -21.10 -24.76 0.59
C THR A 232 -22.46 -25.32 0.15
N VAL A 233 -23.10 -24.69 -0.84
CA VAL A 233 -24.38 -25.18 -1.41
C VAL A 233 -24.22 -26.57 -1.98
N LYS A 234 -23.16 -26.79 -2.77
CA LYS A 234 -22.90 -28.08 -3.40
C LYS A 234 -22.79 -29.22 -2.38
N THR A 235 -22.04 -29.00 -1.29
CA THR A 235 -21.81 -30.05 -0.29
C THR A 235 -22.85 -30.11 0.81
N ALA A 236 -23.86 -29.24 0.77
CA ALA A 236 -24.89 -29.19 1.79
C ALA A 236 -25.92 -30.31 1.59
N THR A 237 -26.53 -30.72 2.70
CA THR A 237 -27.79 -31.46 2.69
C THR A 237 -28.94 -30.46 2.56
N ALA A 238 -29.81 -30.68 1.58
CA ALA A 238 -31.03 -29.93 1.39
C ALA A 238 -32.19 -30.55 2.17
N TYR A 239 -32.97 -29.71 2.84
CA TYR A 239 -34.17 -30.11 3.57
C TYR A 239 -35.41 -29.48 2.96
N ALA A 240 -36.55 -30.18 3.02
CA ALA A 240 -37.84 -29.67 2.57
C ALA A 240 -38.44 -28.61 3.51
N ASP A 241 -38.11 -28.68 4.80
CA ASP A 241 -38.56 -27.74 5.83
C ASP A 241 -37.43 -26.81 6.30
N ALA A 242 -37.79 -25.54 6.51
CA ALA A 242 -36.85 -24.53 6.98
C ALA A 242 -36.40 -24.78 8.43
N GLY A 243 -37.24 -25.40 9.27
CA GLY A 243 -36.94 -25.83 10.63
C GLY A 243 -35.86 -26.90 10.64
N ASP A 244 -36.00 -27.91 9.79
CA ASP A 244 -35.02 -28.99 9.68
C ASP A 244 -33.65 -28.47 9.19
N ALA A 245 -33.64 -27.58 8.21
CA ALA A 245 -32.40 -26.95 7.76
C ALA A 245 -31.70 -26.14 8.88
N VAL A 246 -32.47 -25.50 9.76
CA VAL A 246 -31.94 -24.77 10.93
C VAL A 246 -31.44 -25.74 12.00
N ASP A 247 -32.18 -26.82 12.27
CA ASP A 247 -31.91 -27.74 13.38
C ASP A 247 -30.77 -28.72 13.07
N PHE A 248 -30.66 -29.19 11.81
CA PHE A 248 -29.64 -30.15 11.39
C PHE A 248 -28.45 -29.52 10.68
N GLY A 249 -28.55 -28.25 10.29
CA GLY A 249 -27.53 -27.54 9.53
C GLY A 249 -27.52 -27.99 8.07
N GLY A 250 -27.98 -27.12 7.19
CA GLY A 250 -28.02 -27.38 5.75
C GLY A 250 -28.70 -26.23 5.01
N VAL A 251 -29.10 -26.52 3.76
CA VAL A 251 -29.87 -25.57 2.96
C VAL A 251 -31.34 -25.97 2.94
N TRP A 252 -32.21 -24.99 2.78
CA TRP A 252 -33.64 -25.22 2.57
C TRP A 252 -33.97 -25.05 1.09
N VAL A 253 -34.74 -25.99 0.54
CA VAL A 253 -35.32 -25.94 -0.81
C VAL A 253 -36.84 -26.08 -0.71
N ASP A 254 -37.58 -25.40 -1.57
CA ASP A 254 -39.03 -25.34 -1.51
C ASP A 254 -39.76 -26.50 -2.21
N ASP A 255 -39.04 -27.26 -3.05
CA ASP A 255 -39.52 -28.46 -3.71
C ASP A 255 -38.43 -29.55 -3.79
N GLU A 256 -38.83 -30.79 -4.11
CA GLU A 256 -37.90 -31.92 -4.28
C GLU A 256 -36.97 -31.67 -5.49
N PRO A 257 -35.65 -31.88 -5.38
CA PRO A 257 -34.76 -31.81 -6.53
C PRO A 257 -35.21 -32.71 -7.69
N PRO A 258 -35.22 -32.21 -8.94
CA PRO A 258 -34.66 -30.94 -9.41
C PRO A 258 -35.71 -29.82 -9.59
N GLU A 259 -36.89 -29.90 -8.98
CA GLU A 259 -38.04 -29.02 -9.27
C GLU A 259 -38.07 -27.71 -8.45
N TYR A 260 -37.07 -27.44 -7.62
CA TYR A 260 -36.97 -26.20 -6.83
C TYR A 260 -36.39 -25.03 -7.65
N ASP A 261 -36.94 -23.84 -7.43
CA ASP A 261 -36.49 -22.60 -8.09
C ASP A 261 -35.50 -21.80 -7.22
N GLU A 262 -35.44 -22.08 -5.91
CA GLU A 262 -34.65 -21.30 -4.97
C GLU A 262 -33.92 -22.16 -3.93
N ILE A 263 -32.69 -21.78 -3.63
CA ILE A 263 -31.89 -22.35 -2.54
C ILE A 263 -31.77 -21.32 -1.42
N TRP A 264 -32.12 -21.73 -0.21
CA TRP A 264 -32.15 -20.87 0.96
C TRP A 264 -31.00 -21.24 1.89
N VAL A 265 -30.01 -20.35 1.99
CA VAL A 265 -28.79 -20.54 2.79
C VAL A 265 -28.89 -19.77 4.09
N MET A 266 -28.47 -20.38 5.20
CA MET A 266 -28.53 -19.76 6.52
C MET A 266 -27.49 -18.63 6.66
N ARG A 267 -27.82 -17.61 7.48
CA ARG A 267 -26.91 -16.46 7.71
C ARG A 267 -25.60 -16.89 8.33
N GLU A 268 -25.60 -17.93 9.16
CA GLU A 268 -24.42 -18.47 9.84
C GLU A 268 -23.34 -18.90 8.84
N ASP A 269 -23.71 -19.61 7.78
CA ASP A 269 -22.79 -20.08 6.74
C ASP A 269 -22.23 -18.91 5.93
N VAL A 270 -23.11 -17.98 5.55
CA VAL A 270 -22.70 -16.76 4.84
C VAL A 270 -21.75 -15.92 5.70
N ALA A 271 -22.05 -15.77 6.99
CA ALA A 271 -21.18 -15.05 7.93
C ALA A 271 -19.82 -15.73 8.09
N ALA A 272 -19.76 -17.06 8.09
CA ALA A 272 -18.48 -17.78 8.13
C ALA A 272 -17.65 -17.51 6.86
N ILE A 273 -18.29 -17.43 5.69
CA ILE A 273 -17.63 -17.13 4.42
C ILE A 273 -17.14 -15.68 4.38
N THR A 274 -17.99 -14.71 4.71
CA THR A 274 -17.63 -13.28 4.69
C THR A 274 -16.50 -12.98 5.66
N ASN A 275 -16.53 -13.56 6.87
CA ASN A 275 -15.43 -13.46 7.83
C ASN A 275 -14.13 -14.10 7.32
N ARG A 276 -14.18 -15.27 6.67
CA ARG A 276 -12.99 -15.97 6.14
C ARG A 276 -12.29 -15.17 5.05
N HIS A 277 -13.07 -14.48 4.22
CA HIS A 277 -12.55 -13.72 3.08
C HIS A 277 -12.42 -12.21 3.36
N GLU A 278 -12.64 -11.80 4.61
CA GLU A 278 -12.51 -10.40 5.07
C GLU A 278 -13.37 -9.41 4.28
N ILE A 279 -14.55 -9.84 3.83
CA ILE A 279 -15.53 -8.98 3.13
C ILE A 279 -16.79 -8.79 3.98
N GLU A 280 -17.53 -7.73 3.72
CA GLU A 280 -18.85 -7.53 4.32
C GLU A 280 -19.95 -8.22 3.50
N ASP A 281 -21.13 -8.40 4.11
CA ASP A 281 -22.31 -8.99 3.45
C ASP A 281 -22.66 -8.24 2.16
N ARG A 282 -22.76 -6.90 2.19
CA ARG A 282 -23.23 -6.11 1.05
C ARG A 282 -22.35 -6.26 -0.22
N PRO A 283 -21.02 -6.18 -0.14
CA PRO A 283 -20.13 -6.51 -1.26
C PRO A 283 -20.37 -7.90 -1.86
N LEU A 284 -20.58 -8.94 -1.03
CA LEU A 284 -20.88 -10.28 -1.53
C LEU A 284 -22.23 -10.35 -2.25
N GLN A 285 -23.25 -9.66 -1.73
CA GLN A 285 -24.56 -9.59 -2.38
C GLN A 285 -24.47 -8.95 -3.77
N LEU A 286 -23.72 -7.85 -3.88
CA LEU A 286 -23.52 -7.17 -5.17
C LEU A 286 -22.76 -8.05 -6.16
N GLU A 287 -21.78 -8.83 -5.70
CA GLU A 287 -21.04 -9.77 -6.53
C GLU A 287 -21.93 -10.91 -7.04
N ILE A 288 -22.80 -11.45 -6.18
CA ILE A 288 -23.76 -12.50 -6.56
C ILE A 288 -24.77 -11.96 -7.59
N ALA A 289 -25.32 -10.77 -7.34
CA ALA A 289 -26.28 -10.15 -8.25
C ALA A 289 -25.65 -9.78 -9.61
N ALA A 290 -24.40 -9.29 -9.61
CA ALA A 290 -23.67 -9.01 -10.85
C ALA A 290 -23.46 -10.27 -11.71
N ARG A 291 -23.38 -11.44 -11.08
CA ARG A 291 -23.26 -12.75 -11.73
C ARG A 291 -24.61 -13.39 -12.10
N GLY A 292 -25.72 -12.79 -11.67
CA GLY A 292 -27.06 -13.34 -11.85
C GLY A 292 -27.35 -14.56 -10.98
N GLY A 293 -26.75 -14.65 -9.79
CA GLY A 293 -26.99 -15.73 -8.83
C GLY A 293 -28.03 -15.39 -7.76
N ASP A 294 -28.62 -14.20 -7.79
CA ASP A 294 -29.70 -13.80 -6.90
C ASP A 294 -31.06 -14.26 -7.42
N SER A 295 -31.98 -14.63 -6.53
CA SER A 295 -33.32 -15.05 -6.94
C SER A 295 -34.17 -13.86 -7.40
N ASP A 296 -34.91 -14.06 -8.51
CA ASP A 296 -35.89 -13.11 -9.07
C ASP A 296 -37.03 -12.74 -8.10
N GLY A 297 -37.18 -13.48 -7.00
CA GLY A 297 -38.23 -13.30 -6.00
C GLY A 297 -37.99 -12.14 -5.03
N LEU A 298 -36.89 -11.38 -5.14
CA LEU A 298 -36.58 -10.23 -4.29
C LEU A 298 -36.45 -8.93 -5.10
N PRO A 299 -37.00 -7.79 -4.61
CA PRO A 299 -36.88 -6.51 -5.29
C PRO A 299 -35.48 -5.88 -5.08
N GLY A 300 -34.78 -5.64 -6.19
CA GLY A 300 -33.42 -5.08 -6.22
C GLY A 300 -32.36 -6.15 -5.93
N ASP A 301 -31.07 -5.80 -6.07
CA ASP A 301 -29.88 -6.66 -5.85
C ASP A 301 -29.75 -7.11 -4.38
N GLN A 302 -30.75 -7.83 -3.87
CA GLN A 302 -30.91 -8.29 -2.51
C GLN A 302 -31.06 -9.80 -2.52
N VAL A 303 -30.17 -10.48 -1.82
CA VAL A 303 -30.27 -11.92 -1.58
C VAL A 303 -30.74 -12.24 -0.15
N SER A 304 -30.65 -11.29 0.79
CA SER A 304 -30.99 -11.53 2.20
C SER A 304 -32.45 -11.23 2.52
N ARG A 305 -33.13 -12.13 3.23
CA ARG A 305 -34.52 -11.97 3.71
C ARG A 305 -34.65 -12.44 5.18
N GLN A 306 -35.53 -11.80 5.94
CA GLN A 306 -35.96 -12.32 7.24
C GLN A 306 -37.08 -13.34 7.07
N HIS A 307 -36.95 -14.50 7.73
CA HIS A 307 -37.91 -15.59 7.71
C HIS A 307 -38.19 -16.07 9.14
N THR A 308 -39.41 -16.48 9.45
CA THR A 308 -39.76 -16.98 10.79
C THR A 308 -39.75 -18.50 10.78
N VAL A 309 -38.80 -19.10 11.49
CA VAL A 309 -38.64 -20.56 11.63
C VAL A 309 -38.84 -20.91 13.10
N ASN A 310 -39.72 -21.87 13.41
CA ASN A 310 -39.98 -22.34 14.79
C ASN A 310 -40.27 -21.20 15.80
N GLY A 311 -40.90 -20.12 15.34
CA GLY A 311 -41.23 -18.93 16.15
C GLY A 311 -40.07 -17.97 16.40
N GLN A 312 -38.89 -18.23 15.83
CA GLN A 312 -37.72 -17.35 15.87
C GLN A 312 -37.49 -16.66 14.52
N MET A 313 -36.99 -15.44 14.55
CA MET A 313 -36.63 -14.70 13.33
C MET A 313 -35.22 -15.11 12.89
N GLN A 314 -35.15 -15.77 11.74
CA GLN A 314 -33.91 -16.13 11.07
C GLN A 314 -33.66 -15.21 9.87
N THR A 315 -32.40 -15.02 9.52
CA THR A 315 -32.02 -14.33 8.28
C THR A 315 -31.47 -15.38 7.33
N VAL A 316 -31.99 -15.40 6.11
CA VAL A 316 -31.68 -16.40 5.08
C VAL A 316 -31.33 -15.70 3.78
N TRP A 317 -30.43 -16.31 3.01
CA TRP A 317 -30.04 -15.84 1.69
C TRP A 317 -30.73 -16.69 0.63
N ARG A 318 -31.48 -16.05 -0.27
CA ARG A 318 -32.20 -16.70 -1.38
C ARG A 318 -31.34 -16.62 -2.64
N LEU A 319 -31.01 -17.79 -3.16
CA LEU A 319 -30.12 -18.01 -4.28
C LEU A 319 -30.91 -18.65 -5.43
N ASP A 320 -30.62 -18.26 -6.67
CA ASP A 320 -31.27 -18.79 -7.87
C ASP A 320 -30.80 -20.23 -8.18
N ALA A 321 -31.72 -21.19 -8.20
CA ALA A 321 -31.40 -22.59 -8.48
C ALA A 321 -30.85 -22.82 -9.90
N GLU A 322 -31.13 -21.94 -10.87
CA GLU A 322 -30.55 -22.05 -12.22
C GLU A 322 -29.05 -21.72 -12.24
N PHE A 323 -28.62 -20.78 -11.41
CA PHE A 323 -27.21 -20.38 -11.31
C PHE A 323 -26.42 -21.28 -10.38
N TRP A 324 -26.95 -21.62 -9.21
CA TRP A 324 -26.22 -22.33 -8.16
C TRP A 324 -26.22 -23.86 -8.36
N PRO A 325 -25.24 -24.59 -7.79
CA PRO A 325 -25.17 -26.04 -7.97
C PRO A 325 -26.28 -26.74 -7.18
N GLU A 326 -26.70 -27.90 -7.66
CA GLU A 326 -27.58 -28.80 -6.91
C GLU A 326 -26.87 -29.31 -5.64
N PRO A 327 -27.53 -29.30 -4.46
CA PRO A 327 -27.00 -29.88 -3.22
C PRO A 327 -26.73 -31.39 -3.35
N ASP A 328 -25.72 -31.89 -2.65
CA ASP A 328 -25.25 -33.29 -2.75
C ASP A 328 -26.29 -34.31 -2.25
N GLU A 329 -27.16 -33.92 -1.31
CA GLU A 329 -28.17 -34.78 -0.69
C GLU A 329 -29.47 -34.01 -0.44
N TYR A 330 -30.61 -34.70 -0.52
CA TYR A 330 -31.93 -34.16 -0.15
C TYR A 330 -32.64 -35.08 0.84
N ILE A 331 -33.17 -34.49 1.91
CA ILE A 331 -33.90 -35.17 2.98
C ILE A 331 -35.27 -34.48 3.15
N GLU A 332 -36.33 -35.17 2.75
CA GLU A 332 -37.71 -34.66 2.88
C GLU A 332 -38.16 -34.60 4.34
N GLU A 333 -37.95 -35.69 5.09
CA GLU A 333 -38.28 -35.80 6.52
C GLU A 333 -37.07 -36.42 7.25
N PRO A 334 -36.30 -35.63 8.02
CA PRO A 334 -35.17 -36.17 8.77
C PRO A 334 -35.64 -37.06 9.92
N GLU A 335 -34.90 -38.14 10.21
CA GLU A 335 -35.17 -38.96 11.39
C GLU A 335 -35.04 -38.11 12.67
N ASP A 336 -36.14 -37.95 13.39
CA ASP A 336 -36.21 -37.24 14.66
C ASP A 336 -35.16 -37.77 15.64
N ALA A 337 -34.61 -36.89 16.48
CA ALA A 337 -33.65 -37.30 17.51
C ALA A 337 -34.20 -38.40 18.44
N ILE A 338 -35.52 -38.46 18.60
CA ILE A 338 -36.23 -39.49 19.37
C ILE A 338 -36.24 -40.81 18.60
N ASP A 339 -36.56 -40.79 17.31
CA ASP A 339 -36.60 -41.99 16.45
C ASP A 339 -35.22 -42.64 16.30
N ARG A 340 -34.14 -41.84 16.24
CA ARG A 340 -32.75 -42.34 16.27
C ARG A 340 -32.41 -43.07 17.56
N VAL A 341 -32.83 -42.50 18.70
CA VAL A 341 -32.59 -43.11 20.02
C VAL A 341 -33.45 -44.37 20.21
N GLU A 342 -34.71 -44.36 19.76
CA GLU A 342 -35.56 -45.56 19.80
C GLU A 342 -35.03 -46.67 18.91
N ARG A 343 -34.54 -46.37 17.70
CA ARG A 343 -33.91 -47.34 16.81
C ARG A 343 -32.63 -47.93 17.40
N ASP A 344 -31.76 -47.10 17.99
CA ASP A 344 -30.53 -47.58 18.63
C ASP A 344 -30.81 -48.43 19.89
N LEU A 345 -31.91 -48.14 20.59
CA LEU A 345 -32.38 -48.97 21.71
C LEU A 345 -33.01 -50.28 21.23
N ASP A 346 -33.83 -50.27 20.18
CA ASP A 346 -34.43 -51.47 19.59
C ASP A 346 -33.38 -52.38 18.92
N ALA A 347 -32.31 -51.81 18.35
CA ALA A 347 -31.18 -52.57 17.82
C ALA A 347 -30.33 -53.23 18.92
N ALA A 348 -30.32 -52.66 20.13
CA ALA A 348 -29.62 -53.22 21.28
C ALA A 348 -30.45 -54.30 22.03
N ASP A 349 -31.78 -54.33 21.86
CA ASP A 349 -32.69 -55.29 22.51
C ASP A 349 -33.00 -56.53 21.63
N HIS A 350 -32.30 -56.68 20.49
CA HIS A 350 -32.48 -57.78 19.54
C HIS A 350 -31.26 -58.69 19.34
N ASP A 351 -30.30 -58.66 20.28
CA ASP A 351 -29.10 -59.51 20.27
C ASP A 351 -29.04 -60.53 21.43
N ASP A 352 -30.17 -60.84 22.06
CA ASP A 352 -30.28 -61.91 23.07
C ASP A 352 -31.40 -62.90 22.68
N GLU A 353 -31.10 -63.87 21.82
CA GLU A 353 -31.64 -65.24 21.88
C GLU A 353 -30.97 -66.13 20.81
N ASP A 354 -29.82 -66.70 21.16
CA ASP A 354 -29.46 -68.08 20.76
C ASP A 354 -28.31 -68.57 21.65
N ASP A 355 -28.69 -69.03 22.84
CA ASP A 355 -27.86 -69.74 23.80
C ASP A 355 -28.20 -71.23 23.71
N ASP A 356 -27.36 -72.01 23.03
CA ASP A 356 -27.39 -73.48 23.06
C ASP A 356 -25.96 -74.04 22.89
N ASP A 357 -25.22 -74.18 24.00
CA ASP A 357 -24.60 -75.47 24.37
C ASP A 357 -23.90 -75.49 25.75
N PRO A 358 -23.82 -76.65 26.42
CA PRO A 358 -23.71 -76.74 27.87
C PRO A 358 -22.27 -76.87 28.42
N ILE A 359 -22.18 -76.41 29.67
CA ILE A 359 -21.07 -76.41 30.62
C ILE A 359 -20.21 -77.69 30.62
N GLY A 360 -18.89 -77.48 30.56
CA GLY A 360 -17.93 -78.34 31.23
C GLY A 360 -16.47 -78.06 30.86
N ARG A 361 -15.72 -77.41 31.77
CA ARG A 361 -14.48 -77.96 32.39
C ARG A 361 -13.63 -76.88 33.08
N MET A 362 -13.38 -77.12 34.37
CA MET A 362 -12.42 -76.47 35.27
C MET A 362 -10.97 -76.38 34.74
N GLY A 363 -10.25 -75.37 35.21
CA GLY A 363 -8.78 -75.32 35.30
C GLY A 363 -8.27 -73.87 35.27
N GLU A 364 -8.10 -73.13 36.37
CA GLU A 364 -7.05 -73.21 37.42
C GLU A 364 -5.74 -72.46 37.05
N TYR A 365 -5.27 -71.64 38.01
CA TYR A 365 -4.00 -70.86 38.11
C TYR A 365 -3.91 -69.54 37.33
N GLY A 366 -3.50 -68.40 37.90
CA GLY A 366 -2.98 -67.97 39.21
C GLY A 366 -2.70 -66.44 39.06
N GLY A 367 -3.02 -65.58 40.02
CA GLY A 367 -2.11 -65.18 41.12
C GLY A 367 -0.79 -64.62 40.57
N ASP A 368 -0.35 -63.38 40.83
CA ASP A 368 -0.73 -62.37 41.82
C ASP A 368 0.04 -61.06 41.45
N PRO A 369 -0.03 -59.96 42.23
CA PRO A 369 0.07 -58.56 41.81
C PRO A 369 1.39 -57.91 42.30
N ASP A 370 1.33 -56.63 42.67
CA ASP A 370 2.37 -55.77 43.29
C ASP A 370 3.25 -55.03 42.24
N GLU A 371 3.60 -53.76 42.35
CA GLU A 371 3.56 -52.70 43.38
C GLU A 371 3.95 -51.42 42.59
N ASP A 372 3.23 -50.29 42.71
CA ASP A 372 3.47 -49.21 43.68
C ASP A 372 4.50 -48.14 43.23
N ASP A 373 4.19 -46.92 43.66
CA ASP A 373 5.00 -45.70 43.79
C ASP A 373 5.36 -44.82 42.57
N GLY A 374 4.89 -43.56 42.64
CA GLY A 374 5.50 -42.46 41.88
C GLY A 374 4.76 -41.12 41.83
N GLU A 375 4.27 -40.59 42.95
CA GLU A 375 3.91 -39.16 43.07
C GLU A 375 5.13 -38.22 42.87
N ASN A 376 4.95 -37.15 42.09
CA ASN A 376 5.44 -35.78 42.36
C ASN A 376 4.84 -34.84 41.27
N GLY A 377 4.06 -33.80 41.53
CA GLY A 377 4.38 -32.65 42.39
C GLY A 377 5.57 -31.89 41.76
N GLY A 378 5.44 -30.75 41.08
CA GLY A 378 4.79 -29.52 41.49
C GLY A 378 5.85 -28.40 41.51
N ASP A 379 5.49 -27.21 41.00
CA ASP A 379 6.14 -25.90 41.13
C ASP A 379 7.38 -25.65 40.24
N GLY A 380 7.58 -24.50 39.59
CA GLY A 380 6.90 -23.21 39.58
C GLY A 380 7.90 -22.13 39.13
N GLN A 381 7.49 -21.21 38.26
CA GLN A 381 7.96 -19.82 38.19
C GLN A 381 7.05 -19.00 37.27
#